data_AF-A0A532CNF3-F1
#
_entry.id   AF-A0A532CNF3-F1
#
_cell.length_a   1.000
_cell.length_b   1.000
_cell.length_c   1.000
_cell.angle_alpha   90.00
_cell.angle_beta   90.00
_cell.angle_gamma   90.00
#
_symmetry.space_group_name_H-M   'P 1'
#
loop_
_entity.id
_entity.type
_entity.pdbx_description
1 polymer ?
#
loop_
_entity_poly.entity_id
_entity_poly.type
_entity_poly.pdbx_seq_one_letter_code
_entity_poly.pdbx_strand_id
1 'polypeptide(L)'
;MSSDLAKFEDDFSFVRDHVSDFFDRGSVKRALDLIDDVGITGWEKWWQVEFCSWLAEHDGIGDWVMEEAFFTDLRCNLAKDTIAIDIG
;
A
#
# COMPACT_ATOMS: atom_id res chain seq x y z
N MET A 1 -20.40 4.54 19.68
CA MET A 1 -20.03 3.65 18.55
C MET A 1 -18.96 2.69 19.07
N SER A 2 -18.96 1.44 18.61
CA SER A 2 -17.86 0.51 18.95
C SER A 2 -16.54 1.13 18.48
N SER A 3 -15.46 1.08 19.28
CA SER A 3 -14.16 1.66 18.90
C SER A 3 -13.67 1.13 17.56
N ASP A 4 -13.99 -0.12 17.25
CA ASP A 4 -13.59 -0.79 16.02
C ASP A 4 -14.27 -0.20 14.78
N LEU A 5 -15.52 0.27 14.92
CA LEU A 5 -16.25 0.88 13.80
C LEU A 5 -15.67 2.27 13.47
N ALA A 6 -15.35 3.05 14.51
CA ALA A 6 -14.72 4.35 14.32
C ALA A 6 -13.33 4.20 13.68
N LYS A 7 -12.52 3.24 14.15
CA LYS A 7 -11.23 2.92 13.54
C LYS A 7 -11.37 2.53 12.07
N PHE A 8 -12.34 1.67 11.74
CA PHE A 8 -12.57 1.26 10.36
C PHE A 8 -12.95 2.45 9.45
N GLU A 9 -13.80 3.37 9.93
CA GLU A 9 -14.21 4.56 9.16
C GLU A 9 -13.02 5.50 8.91
N ASP A 10 -12.14 5.66 9.89
CA ASP A 10 -10.91 6.45 9.78
C ASP A 10 -9.94 5.81 8.77
N ASP A 11 -9.66 4.50 8.91
CA ASP A 11 -8.78 3.76 8.01
C ASP A 11 -9.31 3.79 6.56
N PHE A 12 -10.62 3.62 6.37
CA PHE A 12 -11.25 3.69 5.06
C PHE A 12 -11.16 5.09 4.45
N SER A 13 -11.43 6.13 5.25
CA SER A 13 -11.35 7.52 4.78
C SER A 13 -9.93 7.88 4.36
N PHE A 14 -8.93 7.45 5.15
CA PHE A 14 -7.53 7.59 4.81
C PHE A 14 -7.22 6.96 3.46
N VAL A 15 -7.55 5.68 3.24
CA VAL A 15 -7.29 4.99 1.96
C VAL A 15 -8.00 5.68 0.80
N ARG A 16 -9.29 6.03 0.97
CA ARG A 16 -10.08 6.70 -0.05
C ARG A 16 -9.43 8.02 -0.48
N ASP A 17 -9.03 8.84 0.47
CA ASP A 17 -8.51 10.17 0.20
C ASP A 17 -7.19 10.07 -0.58
N HIS A 18 -6.31 9.15 -0.19
CA HIS A 18 -5.04 8.93 -0.90
C HIS A 18 -5.23 8.39 -2.32
N VAL A 19 -6.15 7.44 -2.51
CA VAL A 19 -6.49 6.93 -3.85
C VAL A 19 -7.07 8.07 -4.70
N SER A 20 -7.97 8.88 -4.14
CA SER A 20 -8.57 10.02 -4.83
C SER A 20 -7.52 11.03 -5.25
N ASP A 21 -6.64 11.44 -4.32
CA ASP A 21 -5.58 12.42 -4.56
C ASP A 21 -4.62 11.96 -5.65
N PHE A 22 -4.24 10.68 -5.67
CA PHE A 22 -3.42 10.12 -6.72
C PHE A 22 -4.08 10.25 -8.10
N PHE A 23 -5.34 9.80 -8.23
CA PHE A 23 -6.05 9.85 -9.51
C PHE A 23 -6.43 11.27 -9.92
N ASP A 24 -6.49 12.23 -8.98
CA ASP A 24 -6.80 13.61 -9.30
C ASP A 24 -5.64 14.36 -9.98
N ARG A 25 -4.42 13.82 -9.91
CA ARG A 25 -3.24 14.38 -10.57
C ARG A 25 -3.43 14.43 -12.08
N GLY A 26 -3.23 15.62 -12.66
CA GLY A 26 -3.33 15.81 -14.11
C GLY A 26 -2.34 14.96 -14.93
N SER A 27 -1.20 14.55 -14.36
CA SER A 27 -0.28 13.59 -14.99
C SER A 27 -0.89 12.20 -15.11
N VAL A 28 -1.57 11.72 -14.07
CA VAL A 28 -2.21 10.40 -14.04
C VAL A 28 -3.39 10.37 -15.00
N LYS A 29 -4.27 11.38 -14.96
CA LYS A 29 -5.40 11.49 -15.90
C LYS A 29 -4.94 11.44 -17.36
N ARG A 30 -3.96 12.26 -17.74
CA ARG A 30 -3.38 12.26 -19.10
C ARG A 30 -2.77 10.92 -19.50
N ALA A 31 -2.12 10.23 -18.57
CA ALA A 31 -1.53 8.93 -18.85
C ALA A 31 -2.61 7.88 -19.09
N LEU A 32 -3.68 7.87 -18.28
CA LEU A 32 -4.82 6.99 -18.47
C LEU A 32 -5.56 7.25 -19.79
N ASP A 33 -5.78 8.53 -20.14
CA ASP A 33 -6.36 8.92 -21.43
C ASP A 33 -5.51 8.36 -22.59
N LEU A 34 -4.18 8.52 -22.53
CA LEU A 34 -3.26 7.99 -23.54
C LEU A 34 -3.27 6.46 -23.63
N ILE A 35 -3.35 5.79 -22.47
CA ILE A 35 -3.42 4.32 -22.40
C ILE A 35 -4.67 3.82 -23.14
N ASP A 36 -5.82 4.47 -22.92
CA ASP A 36 -7.07 4.13 -23.57
C ASP A 36 -7.01 4.43 -25.07
N ASP A 37 -6.59 5.65 -25.45
CA ASP A 37 -6.51 6.12 -26.83
C ASP A 37 -5.65 5.21 -27.73
N VAL A 38 -4.55 4.67 -27.18
CA VAL A 38 -3.59 3.83 -27.91
C VAL A 38 -3.91 2.34 -27.77
N GLY A 39 -4.80 1.96 -26.85
CA GLY A 39 -5.11 0.56 -26.55
C GLY A 39 -3.94 -0.18 -25.88
N ILE A 40 -3.22 0.50 -24.98
CA ILE A 40 -2.10 -0.10 -24.25
C ILE A 40 -2.64 -1.14 -23.26
N THR A 41 -2.18 -2.39 -23.37
CA THR A 41 -2.51 -3.47 -22.43
C THR A 41 -1.42 -3.66 -21.38
N GLY A 42 -1.75 -4.17 -20.20
CA GLY A 42 -0.77 -4.41 -19.13
C GLY A 42 -0.36 -3.14 -18.36
N TRP A 43 -1.11 -2.06 -18.56
CA TRP A 43 -0.91 -0.76 -17.91
C TRP A 43 -1.14 -0.83 -16.40
N GLU A 44 -1.76 -1.88 -15.89
CA GLU A 44 -1.96 -2.11 -14.46
C GLU A 44 -0.62 -2.16 -13.73
N LYS A 45 0.44 -2.67 -14.36
CA LYS A 45 1.79 -2.66 -13.77
C LYS A 45 2.34 -1.24 -13.66
N TRP A 46 2.09 -0.39 -14.65
CA TRP A 46 2.48 1.01 -14.60
C TRP A 46 1.74 1.73 -13.47
N TRP A 47 0.42 1.53 -13.37
CA TRP A 47 -0.39 2.09 -12.29
C TRP A 47 0.14 1.70 -10.91
N GLN A 48 0.47 0.41 -10.72
CA GLN A 48 1.02 -0.11 -9.46
C GLN A 48 2.34 0.59 -9.10
N VAL A 49 3.26 0.71 -10.05
CA VAL A 49 4.55 1.38 -9.82
C VAL A 49 4.36 2.85 -9.49
N GLU A 50 3.58 3.58 -10.29
CA GLU A 50 3.33 5.00 -10.08
C GLU A 50 2.64 5.29 -8.75
N PHE A 51 1.66 4.46 -8.38
CA PHE A 51 0.95 4.60 -7.12
C PHE A 51 1.90 4.33 -5.95
N CYS A 52 2.69 3.24 -5.99
CA CYS A 52 3.70 2.98 -4.97
C CYS A 52 4.73 4.12 -4.85
N SER A 53 5.22 4.65 -5.96
CA SER A 53 6.14 5.80 -5.94
C SER A 53 5.51 7.04 -5.32
N TRP A 54 4.24 7.33 -5.63
CA TRP A 54 3.52 8.44 -5.04
C TRP A 54 3.30 8.26 -3.52
N LEU A 55 2.98 7.05 -3.08
CA LEU A 55 2.80 6.74 -1.65
C LEU A 55 4.12 6.83 -0.89
N ALA A 56 5.24 6.44 -1.50
CA ALA A 56 6.57 6.52 -0.89
C ALA A 56 7.05 7.96 -0.62
N GLU A 57 6.49 8.95 -1.32
CA GLU A 57 6.77 10.38 -1.12
C GLU A 57 5.86 11.02 -0.04
N HIS A 58 4.93 10.27 0.54
CA HIS A 58 3.91 10.83 1.42
C HIS A 58 4.25 10.62 2.91
N ASP A 59 4.47 11.74 3.62
CA ASP A 59 4.93 11.78 5.02
C ASP A 59 3.98 11.10 6.04
N GLY A 60 2.76 10.73 5.64
CA GLY A 60 1.75 10.07 6.47
C GLY A 60 1.63 8.55 6.25
N ILE A 61 2.38 7.98 5.30
CA ILE A 61 2.33 6.56 4.97
C ILE A 61 3.51 5.87 5.64
N GLY A 62 3.21 4.78 6.35
CA GLY A 62 4.22 3.94 6.98
C GLY A 62 5.21 3.39 5.97
N ASP A 63 6.37 2.97 6.46
CA ASP A 63 7.44 2.45 5.61
C ASP A 63 6.95 1.22 4.83
N TRP A 64 7.34 1.10 3.55
CA TRP A 64 6.87 0.03 2.65
C TRP A 64 7.64 -1.28 2.82
N VAL A 65 8.43 -1.38 3.89
CA VAL A 65 9.23 -2.56 4.20
C VAL A 65 8.32 -3.74 4.54
N MET A 66 8.66 -4.89 3.97
CA MET A 66 8.05 -6.16 4.35
C MET A 66 8.49 -6.53 5.76
N GLU A 67 7.63 -7.18 6.53
CA GLU A 67 8.00 -7.79 7.80
C GLU A 67 9.25 -8.67 7.63
N GLU A 68 10.22 -8.50 8.54
CA GLU A 68 11.47 -9.23 8.50
C GLU A 68 11.32 -10.60 9.17
N ALA A 69 11.85 -11.63 8.52
CA ALA A 69 11.83 -12.98 9.07
C ALA A 69 12.97 -13.17 10.08
N PHE A 70 12.60 -13.46 11.33
CA PHE A 70 13.52 -13.82 12.42
C PHE A 70 13.40 -15.29 12.78
N PHE A 71 14.52 -15.89 13.17
CA PHE A 71 14.49 -17.22 13.77
C PHE A 71 13.87 -17.17 15.15
N THR A 72 13.00 -18.12 15.44
CA THR A 72 12.45 -18.32 16.78
C THR A 72 13.47 -19.00 17.67
N ASP A 73 13.47 -18.65 18.96
CA ASP A 73 14.19 -19.45 19.95
C ASP A 73 13.44 -20.77 20.18
N LEU A 74 13.94 -21.82 19.53
CA LEU A 74 13.39 -23.17 19.59
C LEU A 74 13.43 -23.81 20.98
N ARG A 75 14.11 -23.19 21.96
CA ARG A 75 14.02 -23.60 23.37
C ARG A 75 12.69 -23.23 24.02
N CYS A 76 12.00 -22.22 23.47
CA CYS A 76 10.75 -21.68 24.00
C CYS A 76 9.54 -22.06 23.13
N ASN A 77 9.71 -22.19 21.81
CA ASN A 77 8.64 -22.57 20.90
C ASN A 77 9.17 -23.46 19.76
N LEU A 78 8.81 -24.75 19.81
CA LEU A 78 9.25 -25.76 18.85
C LEU A 78 8.36 -25.86 17.59
N ALA A 79 7.25 -25.11 17.53
CA ALA A 79 6.23 -25.30 16.49
C ALA A 79 6.49 -24.50 15.20
N LYS A 80 7.35 -23.48 15.26
CA LYS A 80 7.67 -22.61 14.13
C LYS A 80 9.14 -22.22 14.22
N ASP A 81 9.87 -22.36 13.13
CA ASP A 81 11.30 -22.01 13.06
C ASP A 81 11.55 -20.52 12.78
N THR A 82 10.53 -19.81 12.29
CA THR A 82 10.60 -18.38 11.98
C THR A 82 9.33 -17.64 12.39
N ILE A 83 9.49 -16.35 12.68
CA ILE A 83 8.42 -15.36 12.85
C ILE A 83 8.73 -14.17 11.96
N ALA A 84 7.69 -13.57 11.38
CA ALA A 84 7.79 -12.29 10.72
C ALA A 84 7.54 -11.19 11.77
N ILE A 85 8.42 -10.20 11.84
CA ILE A 85 8.33 -9.08 12.77
C ILE A 85 8.30 -7.80 11.95
N ASP A 86 7.28 -6.99 12.19
CA ASP A 86 7.28 -5.60 11.74
C ASP A 86 8.19 -4.78 12.66
N ILE A 87 9.22 -4.17 12.09
CA ILE A 87 10.18 -3.31 12.80
C ILE A 87 9.84 -1.83 12.57
N GLY A 88 8.81 -1.53 11.78
CA GLY A 88 8.28 -0.19 11.50
C GLY A 88 7.62 0.48 12.69
#